data_AF-A0A4Q7LRC0-F1
#
_entry.id   AF-A0A4Q7LRC0-F1
#
_cell.length_a   1.000
_cell.length_b   1.000
_cell.length_c   1.000
_cell.angle_alpha   90.00
_cell.angle_beta   90.00
_cell.angle_gamma   90.00
#
_symmetry.space_group_name_H-M   'P 1'
#
loop_
_entity.id
_entity.type
_entity.pdbx_description
1 polymer ?
#
loop_
_entity_poly.entity_id
_entity_poly.type
_entity_poly.pdbx_seq_one_letter_code
_entity_poly.pdbx_strand_id
1 'polypeptide(L)'
;MTSRFLRSTRRALFGASLAALLGGCAQSGITWGVEPWERDLLAKPEMQPGNDALQAAYDDHIYFSKEAATGGRGFGGGGCGCN
;
A
#
# COMPACT_ATOMS: atom_id res chain seq x y z
N MET A 1 1.56 9.15 54.91
CA MET A 1 0.86 8.24 53.97
C MET A 1 0.13 8.95 52.82
N THR A 2 -0.32 10.20 52.98
CA THR A 2 -1.12 10.96 52.00
C THR A 2 -0.37 11.38 50.73
N SER A 3 0.91 11.74 50.81
CA SER A 3 1.69 12.27 49.68
C SER A 3 2.13 11.25 48.65
N ARG A 4 2.19 9.96 49.01
CA ARG A 4 2.49 8.85 48.07
C ARG A 4 1.24 8.47 47.26
N PHE A 5 0.07 8.51 47.90
CA PHE A 5 -1.22 8.30 47.24
C PHE A 5 -1.51 9.40 46.21
N LEU A 6 -1.25 10.67 46.55
CA LEU A 6 -1.42 11.82 45.65
C LEU A 6 -0.46 11.79 44.43
N ARG A 7 0.74 11.21 44.59
CA ARG A 7 1.69 11.01 43.49
C ARG A 7 1.29 9.82 42.61
N SER A 8 0.73 8.77 43.20
CA SER A 8 0.21 7.60 42.47
C SER A 8 -0.99 7.97 41.59
N THR A 9 -1.94 8.75 42.13
CA THR A 9 -3.09 9.22 41.36
C THR A 9 -2.69 10.20 40.26
N ARG A 10 -1.74 11.11 40.52
CA ARG A 10 -1.18 11.99 39.48
C ARG A 10 -0.50 11.23 38.35
N ARG A 11 0.25 10.17 38.66
CA ARG A 11 0.88 9.30 37.65
C ARG A 11 -0.16 8.52 36.84
N ALA A 12 -1.19 8.00 37.50
CA ALA A 12 -2.28 7.31 36.83
C ALA A 12 -3.07 8.24 35.88
N LEU A 13 -3.37 9.47 36.32
CA LEU A 13 -4.02 10.48 35.49
C LEU A 13 -3.17 10.87 34.28
N PHE A 14 -1.86 11.10 34.47
CA PHE A 14 -0.95 11.38 33.36
C PHE A 14 -0.87 10.23 32.34
N GLY A 15 -0.82 8.99 32.83
CA GLY A 15 -0.80 7.79 31.97
C GLY A 15 -2.08 7.64 31.15
N ALA A 16 -3.25 7.89 31.75
CA ALA A 16 -4.54 7.85 31.07
C ALA A 16 -4.67 8.94 29.99
N SER A 17 -4.23 10.18 30.30
CA SER A 17 -4.23 11.28 29.33
C SER A 17 -3.33 11.01 28.12
N LEU A 18 -2.13 10.45 28.36
CA LEU A 18 -1.19 10.12 27.30
C LEU A 18 -1.71 8.98 26.40
N ALA A 19 -2.34 7.96 26.99
CA ALA A 19 -2.96 6.88 26.23
C ALA A 19 -4.12 7.37 25.35
N ALA A 20 -4.93 8.31 25.84
CA ALA A 20 -6.03 8.91 25.07
C ALA A 20 -5.53 9.74 23.87
N LEU A 21 -4.41 10.47 24.04
CA LEU A 21 -3.81 11.26 22.96
C LEU A 21 -3.17 10.38 21.87
N LEU A 22 -2.65 9.20 22.22
CA LEU A 22 -1.98 8.29 21.27
C LEU A 22 -2.96 7.31 20.58
N GLY A 23 -4.14 7.05 21.14
CA GLY A 23 -5.11 6.10 20.60
C GLY A 23 -6.02 6.62 19.47
N GLY A 24 -5.98 7.92 19.17
CA GLY A 24 -6.94 8.57 18.26
C GLY A 24 -6.86 8.11 16.80
N CYS A 25 -5.72 7.61 16.34
CA CYS A 25 -5.53 7.22 14.93
C CYS A 25 -5.96 5.78 14.60
N ALA A 26 -6.17 4.93 15.61
CA ALA A 26 -6.48 3.51 15.41
C ALA A 26 -7.95 3.15 15.73
N GLN A 27 -8.67 4.02 16.43
CA GLN A 27 -9.99 3.70 17.02
C GLN A 27 -11.17 4.09 16.13
N SER A 28 -10.95 4.76 15.01
CA SER A 28 -12.03 5.02 14.06
C SER A 28 -12.05 3.89 13.05
N GLY A 29 -13.20 3.21 12.89
CA GLY A 29 -13.52 2.35 11.75
C GLY A 29 -13.56 3.11 10.41
N ILE A 30 -12.73 4.13 10.26
CA ILE A 30 -12.36 4.76 9.00
C ILE A 30 -11.28 3.86 8.43
N THR A 31 -11.70 2.76 7.82
CA THR A 31 -10.92 2.21 6.72
C THR A 31 -10.77 3.35 5.73
N TRP A 32 -9.56 3.93 5.63
CA TRP A 32 -9.21 4.92 4.62
C TRP A 32 -9.26 4.35 3.18
N GLY A 33 -9.88 3.19 3.01
CA GLY A 33 -10.09 2.47 1.77
C GLY A 33 -11.48 1.85 1.76
N VAL A 34 -12.05 1.87 0.56
CA VAL A 34 -13.25 1.13 0.13
C VAL A 34 -13.06 -0.37 0.43
N GLU A 35 -14.12 -1.06 0.85
CA GLU A 35 -14.04 -2.48 1.19
C GLU A 35 -13.53 -3.30 -0.01
N PRO A 36 -12.79 -4.41 0.17
CA PRO A 36 -12.16 -5.12 -0.94
C PRO A 36 -13.11 -5.50 -2.08
N TRP A 37 -14.37 -5.80 -1.76
CA TRP A 37 -15.46 -6.17 -2.69
C TRP A 37 -16.16 -4.97 -3.34
N GLU A 38 -16.04 -3.77 -2.78
CA GLU A 38 -16.61 -2.54 -3.35
C GLU A 38 -15.72 -1.97 -4.47
N ARG A 39 -14.49 -2.47 -4.64
CA ARG A 39 -13.52 -1.97 -5.64
C ARG A 39 -13.90 -2.27 -7.09
N ASP A 40 -14.77 -3.26 -7.33
CA ASP A 40 -15.22 -3.61 -8.69
C ASP A 40 -16.19 -2.58 -9.29
N LEU A 41 -16.89 -1.79 -8.47
CA LEU A 41 -17.92 -0.86 -8.95
C LEU A 41 -17.35 0.31 -9.79
N LEU A 42 -16.10 0.70 -9.55
CA LEU A 42 -15.41 1.78 -10.25
C LEU A 42 -14.33 1.27 -11.21
N ALA A 43 -13.99 -0.01 -11.15
CA ALA A 43 -13.02 -0.63 -12.03
C ALA A 43 -13.63 -0.78 -13.43
N LYS A 44 -13.12 -0.03 -14.39
CA LYS A 44 -13.53 -0.18 -15.80
C LYS A 44 -12.71 -1.30 -16.45
N PRO A 45 -13.24 -1.99 -17.47
CA PRO A 45 -12.48 -2.99 -18.23
C PRO A 45 -11.14 -2.45 -18.77
N GLU A 46 -11.09 -1.14 -19.09
CA GLU A 46 -9.88 -0.54 -19.65
C GLU A 46 -8.74 -0.37 -18.63
N MET A 47 -9.04 -0.46 -17.34
CA MET A 47 -8.04 -0.38 -16.26
C MET A 47 -7.30 -1.70 -16.05
N GLN A 48 -7.65 -2.76 -16.79
CA GLN A 48 -6.97 -4.03 -16.70
C GLN A 48 -5.51 -3.90 -17.18
N PRO A 49 -4.55 -4.52 -16.49
CA PRO A 49 -3.16 -4.55 -16.94
C PRO A 49 -3.06 -5.11 -18.37
N GLY A 50 -2.33 -4.41 -19.24
CA GLY A 50 -2.14 -4.86 -20.63
C GLY A 50 -3.36 -4.71 -21.55
N ASN A 51 -4.40 -3.96 -21.13
CA ASN A 51 -5.56 -3.67 -21.98
C ASN A 51 -5.20 -2.86 -23.25
N ASP A 52 -4.12 -2.06 -23.20
CA ASP A 52 -3.61 -1.31 -24.34
C ASP A 52 -2.25 -1.87 -24.79
N ALA A 53 -2.20 -2.35 -26.04
CA ALA A 53 -1.01 -2.94 -26.63
C ALA A 53 0.14 -1.93 -26.84
N LEU A 54 -0.17 -0.66 -27.13
CA LEU A 54 0.85 0.38 -27.25
C LEU A 54 1.43 0.73 -25.88
N GLN A 55 0.57 0.89 -24.88
CA GLN A 55 1.00 1.13 -23.49
C GLN A 55 1.92 0.01 -23.01
N ALA A 56 1.53 -1.25 -23.25
CA ALA A 56 2.34 -2.42 -22.89
C ALA A 56 3.71 -2.42 -23.60
N ALA A 57 3.75 -2.07 -24.89
CA ALA A 57 5.01 -1.97 -25.64
C ALA A 57 5.92 -0.85 -25.11
N TYR A 58 5.38 0.29 -24.67
CA TYR A 58 6.16 1.35 -24.03
C TYR A 58 6.70 0.92 -22.67
N ASP A 59 5.89 0.26 -21.86
CA ASP A 59 6.32 -0.25 -20.55
C ASP A 59 7.45 -1.28 -20.71
N ASP A 60 7.34 -2.18 -21.69
CA ASP A 60 8.40 -3.12 -22.06
C ASP A 60 9.68 -2.39 -22.47
N HIS A 61 9.56 -1.41 -23.37
CA HIS A 61 10.71 -0.64 -23.84
C HIS A 61 11.44 0.08 -22.69
N ILE A 62 10.69 0.68 -21.76
CA ILE A 62 11.25 1.34 -20.58
C ILE A 62 11.91 0.33 -19.65
N TYR A 63 11.26 -0.81 -19.40
CA TYR A 63 11.75 -1.86 -18.51
C TYR A 63 13.09 -2.43 -19.01
N PHE A 64 13.16 -2.84 -20.28
CA PHE A 64 14.38 -3.38 -20.89
C PHE A 64 15.49 -2.35 -21.01
N SER A 65 15.15 -1.08 -21.29
CA SER A 65 16.15 -0.01 -21.33
C SER A 65 16.78 0.27 -19.96
N LYS A 66 16.03 0.10 -18.87
CA LYS A 66 16.52 0.33 -17.51
C LYS A 66 17.33 -0.85 -16.97
N GLU A 67 16.94 -2.06 -17.33
CA GLU A 67 17.57 -3.28 -16.81
C GLU A 67 18.72 -3.81 -17.69
N ALA A 68 19.03 -3.12 -18.79
CA ALA A 68 19.97 -3.58 -19.83
C ALA A 68 19.66 -5.02 -20.32
N ALA A 69 18.42 -5.47 -20.12
CA ALA A 69 17.97 -6.79 -20.46
C ALA A 69 17.41 -6.76 -21.89
N THR A 70 18.03 -7.50 -22.79
CA THR A 70 17.64 -7.66 -24.19
C THR A 70 16.80 -8.93 -24.30
N GLY A 71 15.49 -8.76 -24.49
CA GLY A 71 14.54 -9.86 -24.66
C GLY A 71 13.24 -9.63 -23.90
N GLY A 72 12.12 -9.60 -24.63
CA GLY A 72 10.77 -9.32 -24.13
C GLY A 72 10.35 -10.13 -22.88
N ARG A 73 9.23 -9.76 -22.24
CA ARG A 73 8.71 -10.41 -21.01
C ARG A 73 8.16 -11.84 -21.25
N GLY A 74 8.64 -12.53 -22.29
CA GLY A 74 8.19 -13.85 -22.71
C GLY A 74 9.19 -14.94 -22.38
N PHE A 75 8.98 -15.66 -21.27
CA PHE A 75 9.46 -17.03 -21.17
C PHE A 75 8.55 -17.90 -22.06
N GLY A 76 8.98 -18.12 -23.30
CA GLY A 76 8.40 -19.10 -24.22
C GLY A 76 7.65 -18.52 -25.41
N GLY A 77 8.24 -18.63 -26.60
CA GLY A 77 7.52 -18.49 -27.87
C GLY A 77 8.20 -17.69 -28.98
N GLY A 78 9.42 -18.07 -29.37
CA GLY A 78 9.91 -17.86 -30.75
C GLY A 78 10.44 -16.47 -31.13
N GLY A 79 11.69 -16.19 -30.77
CA GLY A 79 12.48 -15.11 -31.36
C GLY A 79 13.85 -15.09 -30.72
N CYS A 80 14.92 -15.14 -31.55
CA CYS A 80 16.33 -15.29 -31.19
C CYS A 80 16.75 -14.55 -29.91
N GLY A 81 16.54 -15.20 -28.76
CA GLY A 81 16.76 -14.66 -27.43
C GLY A 81 18.24 -14.55 -27.12
N CYS A 82 18.87 -13.54 -27.69
CA CYS A 82 20.20 -13.12 -27.30
C CYS A 82 20.06 -12.03 -26.23
N ASN A 83 20.34 -12.40 -24.98
CA ASN A 83 20.95 -11.48 -24.02
C ASN A 83 22.20 -10.87 -24.67
#